data_AF-A0A0J6CD36-F1
#
_entry.id   AF-A0A0J6CD36-F1
#
_cell.length_a   1.000
_cell.length_b   1.000
_cell.length_c   1.000
_cell.angle_alpha   90.00
_cell.angle_beta   90.00
_cell.angle_gamma   90.00
#
_symmetry.space_group_name_H-M   'P 1'
#
loop_
_entity.id
_entity.type
_entity.pdbx_description
1 polymer ?
#
loop_
_entity_poly.entity_id
_entity_poly.type
_entity_poly.pdbx_seq_one_letter_code
_entity_poly.pdbx_strand_id
1 'polypeptide(L)'
;MILILGGTTEGRASVRIADEGSAPYYYSTKGALQEIECAHGIRLTGGMDTAAMETCCREKNIRLLVDAAHPFASALHRTVAEVSSSLGLPVIRYERRYPPRDPDLVWCDNYDDAIRKLEEHGIRHLLALTGVNTIAPLRPWWKKHPAWFRILEREESLTTATRQGFPADYLCFYQDEDDAGALMDRLQP
;
A
#
# COMPACT_ATOMS: atom_id res chain seq x y z
N MET A 1 -8.01 -23.88 7.90
CA MET A 1 -6.75 -23.16 7.63
C MET A 1 -7.05 -21.68 7.43
N ILE A 2 -6.18 -20.78 7.90
CA ILE A 2 -6.35 -19.32 7.76
C ILE A 2 -5.38 -18.80 6.68
N LEU A 3 -5.83 -17.87 5.85
CA LEU A 3 -4.97 -17.10 4.96
C LEU A 3 -4.99 -15.62 5.37
N ILE A 4 -3.84 -15.12 5.80
CA ILE A 4 -3.62 -13.72 6.18
C ILE A 4 -2.98 -13.00 4.99
N LEU A 5 -3.65 -11.99 4.47
CA LEU A 5 -3.15 -11.10 3.43
C LEU A 5 -2.54 -9.88 4.12
N GLY A 6 -1.21 -9.74 4.02
CA GLY A 6 -0.45 -8.78 4.81
C GLY A 6 0.42 -7.83 4.00
N GLY A 7 1.49 -7.36 4.62
CA GLY A 7 2.34 -6.29 4.09
C GLY A 7 2.31 -5.00 4.92
N THR A 8 1.56 -4.98 6.01
CA THR A 8 1.31 -3.79 6.86
C THR A 8 1.61 -4.08 8.32
N THR A 9 1.51 -3.05 9.16
CA THR A 9 1.56 -3.23 10.62
C THR A 9 0.43 -4.12 11.13
N GLU A 10 -0.76 -3.99 10.56
CA GLU A 10 -1.95 -4.77 10.87
C GLU A 10 -1.74 -6.24 10.48
N GLY A 11 -1.14 -6.50 9.31
CA GLY A 11 -0.76 -7.85 8.88
C GLY A 11 0.24 -8.51 9.84
N ARG A 12 1.25 -7.76 10.31
CA ARG A 12 2.20 -8.26 11.32
C ARG A 12 1.52 -8.55 12.66
N ALA A 13 0.54 -7.74 13.06
CA ALA A 13 -0.24 -7.99 14.26
C ALA A 13 -1.10 -9.26 14.14
N SER A 14 -1.72 -9.49 12.97
CA SER A 14 -2.45 -10.73 12.69
C SER A 14 -1.56 -11.97 12.77
N VAL A 15 -0.33 -11.89 12.26
CA VAL A 15 0.68 -12.96 12.37
C VAL A 15 1.01 -13.26 13.83
N ARG A 16 1.31 -12.23 14.64
CA ARG A 16 1.61 -12.43 16.08
C ARG A 16 0.49 -13.14 16.81
N ILE A 17 -0.76 -12.75 16.58
CA ILE A 17 -1.93 -13.38 17.21
C ILE A 17 -2.09 -14.82 16.70
N ALA A 18 -1.89 -15.07 15.41
CA ALA A 18 -1.96 -16.42 14.85
C ALA A 18 -0.88 -17.36 15.42
N ASP A 19 0.31 -16.83 15.68
CA ASP A 19 1.43 -17.56 16.30
C ASP A 19 1.23 -17.87 17.80
N GLU A 20 0.32 -17.18 18.50
CA GLU A 20 -0.08 -17.57 19.87
C GLU A 20 -0.84 -18.91 19.86
N GLY A 21 -1.43 -19.27 18.73
CA GLY A 21 -2.00 -20.59 18.49
C GLY A 21 -0.96 -21.56 17.90
N SER A 22 -1.17 -22.86 18.09
CA SER A 22 -0.28 -23.90 17.59
C SER A 22 -0.66 -24.44 16.19
N ALA A 23 -1.67 -23.86 15.55
CA ALA A 23 -2.14 -24.30 14.23
C ALA A 23 -1.39 -23.56 13.09
N PRO A 24 -1.03 -24.26 12.01
CA PRO A 24 -0.44 -23.61 10.84
C PRO A 24 -1.42 -22.63 10.18
N TYR A 25 -0.87 -21.61 9.52
CA TYR A 25 -1.61 -20.64 8.70
C TYR A 25 -0.76 -20.19 7.52
N TYR A 26 -1.40 -19.56 6.53
CA TYR A 26 -0.70 -18.95 5.39
C TYR A 26 -0.60 -17.44 5.58
N TYR A 27 0.58 -16.88 5.33
CA TYR A 27 0.82 -15.43 5.31
C TYR A 27 1.28 -14.99 3.93
N SER A 28 0.47 -14.19 3.24
CA SER A 28 0.72 -13.76 1.87
C SER A 28 1.09 -12.28 1.79
N THR A 29 2.17 -11.99 1.07
CA THR A 29 2.62 -10.62 0.77
C THR A 29 2.89 -10.44 -0.72
N LYS A 30 2.69 -9.23 -1.25
CA LYS A 30 2.95 -8.93 -2.67
C LYS A 30 4.40 -9.17 -3.07
N GLY A 31 5.36 -8.89 -2.19
CA GLY A 31 6.79 -9.11 -2.40
C GLY A 31 7.45 -9.83 -1.23
N ALA A 32 8.70 -10.26 -1.42
CA ALA A 32 9.47 -11.02 -0.43
C ALA A 32 10.16 -10.16 0.64
N LEU A 33 10.30 -8.85 0.38
CA LEU A 33 11.14 -7.90 1.13
C LEU A 33 10.77 -7.67 2.61
N GLN A 34 9.56 -8.07 3.03
CA GLN A 34 9.26 -8.06 4.46
C GLN A 34 9.73 -9.38 5.07
N GLU A 35 10.86 -9.32 5.76
CA GLU A 35 11.26 -10.36 6.70
C GLU A 35 10.31 -10.29 7.89
N ILE A 36 9.51 -11.34 8.05
CA ILE A 36 8.74 -11.60 9.25
C ILE A 36 9.01 -13.04 9.64
N GLU A 37 9.45 -13.21 10.88
CA GLU A 37 9.49 -14.53 11.50
C GLU A 37 8.07 -14.89 11.90
N CYS A 38 7.60 -16.03 11.40
CA CYS A 38 6.33 -16.62 11.79
C CYS A 38 6.65 -17.96 12.44
N ALA A 39 6.19 -18.19 13.68
CA ALA A 39 6.41 -19.45 14.37
C ALA A 39 5.69 -20.62 13.66
N HIS A 40 4.49 -20.35 13.14
CA HIS A 40 3.64 -21.37 12.50
C HIS A 40 3.15 -20.97 11.09
N GLY A 41 3.61 -19.83 10.57
CA GLY A 41 3.19 -19.28 9.29
C GLY A 41 3.94 -19.84 8.09
N ILE A 42 3.21 -20.27 7.07
CA ILE A 42 3.74 -20.64 5.75
C ILE A 42 3.65 -19.42 4.83
N ARG A 43 4.79 -18.91 4.40
CA ARG A 43 4.85 -17.69 3.57
C ARG A 43 4.46 -17.96 2.11
N LEU A 44 3.63 -17.08 1.57
CA LEU A 44 3.29 -17.00 0.15
C LEU A 44 3.70 -15.63 -0.38
N THR A 45 4.38 -15.60 -1.51
CA THR A 45 4.82 -14.35 -2.13
C THR A 45 4.28 -14.22 -3.54
N GLY A 46 3.95 -12.99 -3.94
CA GLY A 46 3.42 -12.67 -5.25
C GLY A 46 1.97 -12.19 -5.18
N GLY A 47 1.58 -11.37 -6.15
CA GLY A 47 0.19 -10.96 -6.29
C GLY A 47 -0.67 -12.14 -6.75
N MET A 48 -1.85 -12.30 -6.17
CA MET A 48 -2.88 -13.22 -6.64
C MET A 48 -4.04 -12.41 -7.20
N ASP A 49 -4.43 -12.72 -8.43
CA ASP A 49 -5.73 -12.31 -8.94
C ASP A 49 -6.84 -13.22 -8.37
N THR A 50 -8.09 -12.99 -8.76
CA THR A 50 -9.26 -13.74 -8.29
C THR A 50 -9.13 -15.24 -8.56
N ALA A 51 -8.74 -15.65 -9.77
CA ALA A 51 -8.61 -17.06 -10.12
C ALA A 51 -7.49 -17.77 -9.35
N ALA A 52 -6.33 -17.11 -9.21
CA ALA A 52 -5.21 -17.61 -8.43
C ALA A 52 -5.56 -17.72 -6.95
N MET A 53 -6.25 -16.73 -6.38
CA MET A 53 -6.65 -16.75 -4.99
C MET A 53 -7.73 -17.81 -4.71
N GLU A 54 -8.69 -18.02 -5.62
CA GLU A 54 -9.65 -19.12 -5.48
C GLU A 54 -8.95 -20.49 -5.47
N THR A 55 -8.04 -20.72 -6.43
CA THR A 55 -7.26 -21.96 -6.53
C THR A 55 -6.46 -22.19 -5.25
N CYS A 56 -5.74 -21.16 -4.80
CA CYS A 56 -5.00 -21.17 -3.54
C CYS A 56 -5.91 -21.53 -2.35
N CYS A 57 -7.10 -20.93 -2.27
CA CYS A 57 -8.05 -21.20 -1.20
C CYS A 57 -8.53 -22.66 -1.19
N ARG A 58 -8.85 -23.22 -2.37
CA ARG A 58 -9.30 -24.60 -2.52
C ARG A 58 -8.18 -25.59 -2.17
N GLU A 59 -7.01 -25.45 -2.79
CA GLU A 59 -5.87 -26.36 -2.58
C GLU A 59 -5.39 -26.38 -1.12
N LYS A 60 -5.36 -25.22 -0.49
CA LYS A 60 -4.87 -25.06 0.89
C LYS A 60 -5.95 -25.21 1.95
N ASN A 61 -7.16 -25.58 1.56
CA ASN A 61 -8.32 -25.75 2.44
C ASN A 61 -8.54 -24.54 3.36
N ILE A 62 -8.44 -23.34 2.78
CA ILE A 62 -8.67 -22.08 3.49
C ILE A 62 -10.13 -22.03 3.94
N ARG A 63 -10.34 -21.64 5.19
CA ARG A 63 -11.65 -21.52 5.83
C ARG A 63 -11.92 -20.12 6.39
N LEU A 64 -10.93 -19.24 6.35
CA LEU A 64 -11.01 -17.87 6.81
C LEU A 64 -9.96 -17.04 6.07
N LEU A 65 -10.40 -15.90 5.54
CA LEU A 65 -9.53 -14.85 5.02
C LEU A 65 -9.38 -13.75 6.06
N VAL A 66 -8.14 -13.33 6.32
CA VAL A 66 -7.84 -12.12 7.09
C VAL A 66 -7.23 -11.11 6.14
N ASP A 67 -8.04 -10.12 5.75
CA ASP A 67 -7.59 -9.00 4.94
C ASP A 67 -7.00 -7.93 5.85
N ALA A 68 -5.68 -7.99 6.01
CA ALA A 68 -4.88 -7.01 6.75
C ALA A 68 -3.91 -6.28 5.80
N ALA A 69 -4.26 -6.17 4.52
CA ALA A 69 -3.46 -5.47 3.54
C ALA A 69 -3.55 -3.96 3.71
N HIS A 70 -2.75 -3.22 2.94
CA HIS A 70 -2.78 -1.76 2.98
C HIS A 70 -4.19 -1.25 2.64
N PRO A 71 -4.77 -0.25 3.35
CA PRO A 71 -6.14 0.21 3.08
C PRO A 71 -6.36 0.71 1.64
N PHE A 72 -5.31 1.22 1.00
CA PHE A 72 -5.30 1.61 -0.41
C PHE A 72 -5.05 0.45 -1.40
N ALA A 73 -4.98 -0.80 -0.96
CA ALA A 73 -4.82 -1.98 -1.81
C ALA A 73 -6.18 -2.40 -2.43
N SER A 74 -6.90 -1.45 -3.04
CA SER A 74 -8.28 -1.62 -3.49
C SER A 74 -8.50 -2.80 -4.43
N ALA A 75 -7.50 -3.11 -5.28
CA ALA A 75 -7.55 -4.28 -6.15
C ALA A 75 -7.59 -5.59 -5.35
N LEU A 76 -6.74 -5.71 -4.33
CA LEU A 76 -6.71 -6.90 -3.46
C LEU A 76 -8.02 -7.02 -2.66
N HIS A 77 -8.54 -5.92 -2.11
CA HIS A 77 -9.80 -5.91 -1.39
C HIS A 77 -10.97 -6.38 -2.27
N ARG A 78 -10.99 -5.98 -3.54
CA ARG A 78 -11.98 -6.46 -4.52
C ARG A 78 -11.83 -7.96 -4.78
N THR A 79 -10.60 -8.43 -5.01
CA THR A 79 -10.30 -9.85 -5.15
C THR A 79 -10.78 -10.65 -3.94
N VAL A 80 -10.52 -10.19 -2.72
CA VAL A 80 -11.00 -10.84 -1.49
C VAL A 80 -12.52 -10.91 -1.44
N ALA A 81 -13.21 -9.82 -1.79
CA ALA A 81 -14.68 -9.78 -1.82
C ALA A 81 -15.26 -10.78 -2.85
N GLU A 82 -14.68 -10.84 -4.05
CA GLU A 82 -15.09 -11.78 -5.10
C GLU A 82 -14.87 -13.24 -4.67
N VAL A 83 -13.67 -13.58 -4.19
CA VAL A 83 -13.31 -14.94 -3.78
C VAL A 83 -14.14 -15.39 -2.57
N SER A 84 -14.30 -14.53 -1.57
CA SER A 84 -15.09 -14.86 -0.38
C SER A 84 -16.56 -15.12 -0.72
N SER A 85 -17.15 -14.32 -1.60
CA SER A 85 -18.51 -14.53 -2.10
C SER A 85 -18.62 -15.82 -2.91
N SER A 86 -17.67 -16.09 -3.79
CA SER A 86 -17.64 -17.28 -4.66
C SER A 86 -17.51 -18.58 -3.86
N LEU A 87 -16.65 -18.59 -2.83
CA LEU A 87 -16.33 -19.77 -2.03
C LEU A 87 -17.12 -19.89 -0.72
N GLY A 88 -17.94 -18.89 -0.39
CA GLY A 88 -18.65 -18.83 0.90
C GLY A 88 -17.70 -18.74 2.10
N LEU A 89 -16.54 -18.08 1.94
CA LEU A 89 -15.54 -17.95 3.00
C LEU A 89 -15.81 -16.72 3.86
N PRO A 90 -15.75 -16.83 5.20
CA PRO A 90 -15.76 -15.65 6.06
C PRO A 90 -14.50 -14.81 5.84
N VAL A 91 -14.66 -13.49 5.98
CA VAL A 91 -13.58 -12.50 5.89
C VAL A 91 -13.54 -11.65 7.14
N ILE A 92 -12.36 -11.52 7.73
CA ILE A 92 -12.06 -10.49 8.74
C ILE A 92 -11.21 -9.42 8.07
N ARG A 93 -11.72 -8.19 8.03
CA ARG A 93 -10.95 -7.03 7.57
C ARG A 93 -10.33 -6.33 8.78
N TYR A 94 -9.00 -6.35 8.87
CA TYR A 94 -8.26 -5.67 9.92
C TYR A 94 -7.50 -4.48 9.34
N GLU A 95 -8.09 -3.29 9.50
CA GLU A 95 -7.54 -2.04 9.00
C GLU A 95 -7.31 -1.03 10.14
N ARG A 96 -6.45 -0.05 9.86
CA ARG A 96 -6.17 1.04 10.78
C ARG A 96 -7.39 1.96 10.91
N ARG A 97 -7.68 2.41 12.13
CA ARG A 97 -8.61 3.53 12.35
C ARG A 97 -7.92 4.84 11.98
N TYR A 98 -8.49 5.55 11.03
CA TYR A 98 -8.03 6.89 10.67
C TYR A 98 -8.56 7.93 11.67
N PRO A 99 -7.78 8.98 11.98
CA PRO A 99 -8.30 10.11 12.73
C PRO A 99 -9.45 10.79 11.97
N PRO A 100 -10.32 11.54 12.66
CA PRO A 100 -11.33 12.38 12.01
C PRO A 100 -10.70 13.31 10.97
N ARG A 101 -11.51 13.71 9.99
CA ARG A 101 -11.07 14.67 8.98
C ARG A 101 -10.74 16.01 9.65
N ASP A 102 -9.51 16.46 9.49
CA ASP A 102 -9.04 17.76 9.92
C ASP A 102 -9.56 18.84 8.94
N PRO A 103 -10.35 19.84 9.40
CA PRO A 103 -10.89 20.89 8.54
C PRO A 103 -9.83 21.82 7.97
N ASP A 104 -8.63 21.88 8.57
CA ASP A 104 -7.52 22.70 8.07
C ASP A 104 -6.82 22.06 6.86
N LEU A 105 -7.15 20.80 6.54
CA LEU A 105 -6.64 20.07 5.38
C LEU A 105 -7.61 20.10 4.21
N VAL A 106 -7.06 20.19 3.00
CA VAL A 106 -7.83 20.02 1.76
C VAL A 106 -7.98 18.54 1.44
N TRP A 107 -9.14 17.99 1.80
CA TRP A 107 -9.49 16.59 1.52
C TRP A 107 -9.77 16.37 0.04
N CYS A 108 -9.18 15.32 -0.54
CA CYS A 108 -9.35 14.96 -1.95
C CYS A 108 -9.94 13.55 -2.08
N ASP A 109 -10.86 13.35 -3.02
CA ASP A 109 -11.51 12.05 -3.22
C ASP A 109 -10.61 11.06 -3.96
N ASN A 110 -9.76 11.57 -4.84
CA ASN A 110 -8.79 10.80 -5.64
C ASN A 110 -7.68 11.74 -6.18
N TYR A 111 -6.75 11.19 -6.96
CA TYR A 111 -5.64 11.97 -7.51
C TYR A 111 -6.08 13.01 -8.54
N ASP A 112 -7.11 12.77 -9.34
CA ASP A 112 -7.62 13.76 -10.29
C ASP A 112 -8.23 14.96 -9.56
N ASP A 113 -8.98 14.70 -8.49
CA ASP A 113 -9.52 15.74 -7.59
C ASP A 113 -8.41 16.51 -6.87
N ALA A 114 -7.35 15.82 -6.44
CA ALA A 114 -6.17 16.47 -5.85
C ALA A 114 -5.49 17.41 -6.84
N ILE A 115 -5.26 16.97 -8.08
CA ILE A 115 -4.67 17.80 -9.14
C ILE A 115 -5.53 19.03 -9.42
N ARG A 116 -6.84 18.85 -9.54
CA ARG A 116 -7.78 19.97 -9.74
C ARG A 116 -7.70 21.00 -8.61
N LYS A 117 -7.71 20.55 -7.35
CA LYS A 117 -7.62 21.44 -6.18
C LYS A 117 -6.27 22.13 -6.08
N LEU A 118 -5.17 21.46 -6.42
CA LEU A 118 -3.85 22.10 -6.51
C LEU A 118 -3.86 23.24 -7.54
N GLU A 119 -4.45 23.03 -8.72
CA GLU A 119 -4.59 24.05 -9.77
C GLU A 119 -5.50 25.22 -9.29
N GLU A 120 -6.65 24.93 -8.69
CA GLU A 120 -7.61 25.94 -8.19
C GLU A 120 -7.04 26.81 -7.07
N HIS A 121 -6.20 26.23 -6.20
CA HIS A 121 -5.54 26.96 -5.12
C HIS A 121 -4.28 27.70 -5.56
N GLY A 122 -3.91 27.64 -6.84
CA GLY A 122 -2.73 28.32 -7.38
C GLY A 122 -1.42 27.75 -6.84
N ILE A 123 -1.41 26.48 -6.42
CA ILE A 123 -0.20 25.80 -5.97
C ILE A 123 0.75 25.68 -7.17
N ARG A 124 2.05 25.87 -6.93
CA ARG A 124 3.06 25.86 -8.00
C ARG A 124 4.04 24.71 -7.91
N HIS A 125 4.27 24.21 -6.71
CA HIS A 125 5.22 23.16 -6.40
C HIS A 125 4.50 22.05 -5.62
N LEU A 126 5.01 20.82 -5.68
CA LEU A 126 4.40 19.71 -4.96
C LEU A 126 5.47 18.85 -4.31
N LEU A 127 5.37 18.61 -3.00
CA LEU A 127 6.10 17.54 -2.34
C LEU A 127 5.15 16.39 -2.03
N ALA A 128 5.27 15.30 -2.79
CA ALA A 128 4.46 14.10 -2.62
C ALA A 128 5.12 13.14 -1.62
N LEU A 129 4.53 13.02 -0.43
CA LEU A 129 4.93 12.06 0.63
C LEU A 129 4.23 10.69 0.50
N THR A 130 3.65 10.42 -0.66
CA THR A 130 2.75 9.30 -0.94
C THR A 130 3.45 8.10 -1.58
N GLY A 131 4.77 8.18 -1.80
CA GLY A 131 5.59 7.09 -2.30
C GLY A 131 5.50 6.87 -3.82
N VAL A 132 6.30 5.93 -4.30
CA VAL A 132 6.59 5.74 -5.74
C VAL A 132 5.35 5.41 -6.59
N ASN A 133 4.36 4.71 -6.04
CA ASN A 133 3.16 4.31 -6.79
C ASN A 133 2.28 5.50 -7.19
N THR A 134 2.50 6.67 -6.59
CA THR A 134 1.75 7.89 -6.90
C THR A 134 2.34 8.72 -8.03
N ILE A 135 3.56 8.39 -8.49
CA ILE A 135 4.18 9.02 -9.66
C ILE A 135 3.28 8.86 -10.89
N ALA A 136 2.72 7.67 -11.13
CA ALA A 136 1.87 7.44 -12.29
C ALA A 136 0.57 8.28 -12.28
N PRO A 137 -0.28 8.23 -11.23
CA PRO A 137 -1.52 9.00 -11.20
C PRO A 137 -1.30 10.51 -11.12
N LEU A 138 -0.21 10.99 -10.52
CA LEU A 138 0.11 12.43 -10.48
C LEU A 138 0.80 12.96 -11.75
N ARG A 139 0.96 12.13 -12.78
CA ARG A 139 1.56 12.52 -14.08
C ARG A 139 0.94 13.76 -14.73
N PRO A 140 -0.39 13.96 -14.73
CA PRO A 140 -0.96 15.18 -15.31
C PRO A 140 -0.44 16.46 -14.65
N TRP A 141 -0.06 16.40 -13.36
CA TRP A 141 0.54 17.51 -12.62
C TRP A 141 2.03 17.69 -12.90
N TRP A 142 2.85 16.66 -12.64
CA TRP A 142 4.31 16.83 -12.69
C TRP A 142 4.89 16.99 -14.09
N LYS A 143 4.08 16.77 -15.13
CA LYS A 143 4.43 17.17 -16.51
C LYS A 143 4.33 18.67 -16.76
N LYS A 144 3.59 19.40 -15.92
CA LYS A 144 3.34 20.84 -16.05
C LYS A 144 4.02 21.66 -14.96
N HIS A 145 4.14 21.10 -13.76
CA HIS A 145 4.60 21.80 -12.55
C HIS A 145 5.74 21.04 -11.87
N PRO A 146 6.68 21.73 -11.19
CA PRO A 146 7.65 21.09 -10.33
C PRO A 146 6.98 20.21 -9.28
N ALA A 147 7.47 18.97 -9.16
CA ALA A 147 7.03 18.04 -8.15
C ALA A 147 8.19 17.18 -7.68
N TRP A 148 8.27 16.90 -6.39
CA TRP A 148 9.23 16.00 -5.77
C TRP A 148 8.48 14.82 -5.16
N PHE A 149 9.02 13.61 -5.33
CA PHE A 149 8.43 12.40 -4.76
C PHE A 149 9.36 11.82 -3.71
N ARG A 150 8.90 11.75 -2.47
CA ARG A 150 9.60 11.02 -1.40
C ARG A 150 9.32 9.53 -1.56
N ILE A 151 10.34 8.74 -1.89
CA ILE A 151 10.24 7.30 -2.11
C ILE A 151 11.22 6.54 -1.21
N LEU A 152 11.03 5.23 -1.07
CA LEU A 152 12.02 4.38 -0.41
C LEU A 152 13.24 4.21 -1.33
N GLU A 153 14.44 4.28 -0.76
CA GLU A 153 15.69 4.00 -1.48
C GLU A 153 15.85 2.48 -1.69
N ARG A 154 15.13 1.97 -2.70
CA ARG A 154 15.11 0.55 -3.06
C ARG A 154 15.07 0.40 -4.58
N GLU A 155 15.70 -0.65 -5.08
CA GLU A 155 15.76 -0.94 -6.53
C GLU A 155 14.37 -0.99 -7.19
N GLU A 156 13.38 -1.61 -6.54
CA GLU A 156 11.99 -1.65 -7.04
C GLU A 156 11.36 -0.25 -7.17
N SER A 157 11.67 0.65 -6.23
CA SER A 157 11.14 2.01 -6.24
C SER A 157 11.81 2.83 -7.36
N LEU A 158 13.12 2.72 -7.51
CA LEU A 158 13.86 3.35 -8.61
C LEU A 158 13.39 2.82 -9.96
N THR A 159 13.27 1.51 -10.11
CA THR A 159 12.76 0.87 -11.35
C THR A 159 11.36 1.34 -11.69
N THR A 160 10.48 1.48 -10.68
CA THR A 160 9.13 1.99 -10.90
C THR A 160 9.15 3.45 -11.33
N ALA A 161 9.94 4.31 -10.68
CA ALA A 161 10.07 5.73 -11.07
C ALA A 161 10.60 5.88 -12.51
N THR A 162 11.67 5.16 -12.84
CA THR A 162 12.27 5.12 -14.19
C THR A 162 11.27 4.66 -15.24
N ARG A 163 10.51 3.58 -14.98
CA ARG A 163 9.48 3.08 -15.89
C ARG A 163 8.36 4.11 -16.12
N GLN A 164 8.06 4.96 -15.14
CA GLN A 164 7.08 6.04 -15.30
C GLN A 164 7.64 7.27 -16.02
N GLY A 165 8.95 7.28 -16.33
CA GLY A 165 9.64 8.39 -16.97
C GLY A 165 9.83 9.60 -16.05
N PHE A 166 9.89 9.38 -14.74
CA PHE A 166 10.04 10.47 -13.77
C PHE A 166 11.54 10.82 -13.58
N PRO A 167 11.94 12.10 -13.59
CA PRO A 167 13.35 12.47 -13.51
C PRO A 167 13.94 12.21 -12.12
N ALA A 168 15.14 11.61 -12.08
CA ALA A 168 15.80 11.22 -10.84
C ALA A 168 16.13 12.41 -9.92
N ASP A 169 16.42 13.59 -10.48
CA ASP A 169 16.75 14.81 -9.73
C ASP A 169 15.61 15.32 -8.84
N TYR A 170 14.38 14.86 -9.08
CA TYR A 170 13.19 15.21 -8.31
C TYR A 170 12.75 14.08 -7.37
N LEU A 171 13.53 13.01 -7.26
CA LEU A 171 13.33 11.98 -6.26
C LEU A 171 13.98 12.40 -4.94
N CYS A 172 13.23 12.27 -3.86
CA CYS A 172 13.73 12.40 -2.49
C CYS A 172 13.65 11.02 -1.83
N PHE A 173 14.63 10.67 -1.02
CA PHE A 173 14.66 9.37 -0.36
C PHE A 173 14.21 9.49 1.09
N TYR A 174 13.33 8.58 1.49
CA TYR A 174 12.93 8.43 2.89
C TYR A 174 14.15 8.00 3.72
N GLN A 175 14.47 8.78 4.73
CA GLN A 175 15.48 8.51 5.76
C GLN A 175 14.77 8.15 7.08
N ASP A 176 13.89 9.04 7.54
CA ASP A 176 13.16 8.95 8.81
C ASP A 176 11.87 9.80 8.78
N GLU A 177 11.21 9.95 9.93
CA GLU A 177 9.97 10.73 10.03
C GLU A 177 10.21 12.24 9.95
N ASP A 178 11.40 12.73 10.30
CA ASP A 178 11.73 14.15 10.39
C ASP A 178 12.17 14.74 9.04
N ASP A 179 12.62 13.90 8.10
CA ASP A 179 13.08 14.33 6.78
C ASP A 179 12.03 15.14 6.00
N ALA A 180 10.73 14.96 6.27
CA ALA A 180 9.65 15.69 5.62
C ALA A 180 9.73 17.19 5.90
N GLY A 181 10.02 17.56 7.16
CA GLY A 181 10.15 18.96 7.56
C GLY A 181 11.33 19.63 6.85
N ALA A 182 12.48 18.98 6.83
CA ALA A 182 13.66 19.46 6.12
C ALA A 182 13.42 19.61 4.60
N LEU A 183 12.64 18.70 4.01
CA LEU A 183 12.24 18.80 2.61
C LEU A 183 11.29 19.97 2.36
N MET A 184 10.30 20.21 3.24
CA MET A 184 9.40 21.36 3.15
C MET A 184 10.19 22.68 3.21
N ASP A 185 11.12 22.82 4.15
CA ASP A 185 11.94 24.02 4.30
C ASP A 185 12.82 24.28 3.08
N ARG A 186 13.44 23.23 2.53
CA ARG A 186 14.36 23.33 1.39
C ARG A 186 13.64 23.58 0.07
N LEU A 187 12.51 22.91 -0.15
CA LEU A 187 11.82 22.91 -1.45
C LEU A 187 10.77 24.02 -1.56
N GLN A 188 10.25 24.50 -0.43
CA GLN A 188 9.16 25.49 -0.37
C GLN A 188 8.03 25.12 -1.36
N PRO A 189 7.42 23.92 -1.19
CA PRO A 189 6.40 23.42 -2.11
C PRO A 189 5.07 24.16 -1.99
#